data_AF-A0A7Y6IEB0-F1
#
_entry.id   AF-A0A7Y6IEB0-F1
#
_cell.length_a   1.000
_cell.length_b   1.000
_cell.length_c   1.000
_cell.angle_alpha   90.00
_cell.angle_beta   90.00
_cell.angle_gamma   90.00
#
_symmetry.space_group_name_H-M   'P 1'
#
loop_
_entity.id
_entity.type
_entity.pdbx_description
1 polymer ?
#
loop_
_entity_poly.entity_id
_entity_poly.type
_entity_poly.pdbx_seq_one_letter_code
_entity_poly.pdbx_strand_id
1 'polypeptide(L)'
;MSDTRAAIEEGAKKSGVLWLGLDRPRLAWHAWHDGAVYLVTGGGEQELPGLADLKRVRVTLRSKDNGARLVDFEAAVEVVDQEAEREAVAALAKERLNAPDGAHLTDRWARESTVVRLTPLDS
;
A
#
# COMPACT_ATOMS: atom_id res chain seq x y z
N MET A 1 -9.48 -14.41 -15.67
CA MET A 1 -9.87 -13.29 -14.80
C MET A 1 -9.71 -13.62 -13.31
N SER A 2 -10.08 -14.82 -12.83
CA SER A 2 -9.88 -15.25 -11.42
C SER A 2 -8.42 -15.34 -10.96
N ASP A 3 -7.50 -15.87 -11.79
CA ASP A 3 -6.13 -16.16 -11.34
C ASP A 3 -5.29 -14.93 -11.04
N THR A 4 -5.43 -13.86 -11.82
CA THR A 4 -4.66 -12.63 -11.60
C THR A 4 -5.02 -11.97 -10.28
N ARG A 5 -6.32 -11.91 -9.96
CA ARG A 5 -6.78 -11.34 -8.69
C ARG A 5 -6.30 -12.17 -7.49
N ALA A 6 -6.39 -13.49 -7.58
CA ALA A 6 -5.87 -14.39 -6.56
C ALA A 6 -4.35 -14.25 -6.37
N ALA A 7 -3.59 -14.15 -7.46
CA ALA A 7 -2.14 -13.94 -7.40
C ALA A 7 -1.75 -12.57 -6.80
N ILE A 8 -2.53 -11.52 -7.08
CA ILE A 8 -2.34 -10.19 -6.46
C ILE A 8 -2.56 -10.27 -4.96
N GLU A 9 -3.69 -10.84 -4.53
CA GLU A 9 -4.01 -10.97 -3.11
C GLU A 9 -2.98 -11.83 -2.37
N GLU A 10 -2.65 -13.00 -2.91
CA GLU A 10 -1.65 -13.89 -2.32
C GLU A 10 -0.28 -13.22 -2.27
N GLY A 11 0.13 -12.57 -3.36
CA GLY A 11 1.39 -11.84 -3.44
C GLY A 11 1.47 -10.68 -2.45
N ALA A 12 0.41 -9.90 -2.31
CA ALA A 12 0.35 -8.76 -1.39
C ALA A 12 0.27 -9.19 0.08
N LYS A 13 -0.36 -10.33 0.39
CA LYS A 13 -0.38 -10.89 1.75
C LYS A 13 0.97 -11.50 2.16
N LYS A 14 1.73 -12.06 1.21
CA LYS A 14 3.02 -12.71 1.48
C LYS A 14 4.20 -11.73 1.44
N SER A 15 4.12 -10.71 0.58
CA SER A 15 5.14 -9.68 0.48
C SER A 15 4.85 -8.55 1.46
N GLY A 16 5.85 -8.10 2.22
CA GLY A 16 5.74 -6.89 3.04
C GLY A 16 6.07 -5.60 2.27
N VAL A 17 6.42 -5.71 0.98
CA VAL A 17 6.78 -4.58 0.12
C VAL A 17 6.33 -4.78 -1.33
N LEU A 18 6.20 -3.69 -2.08
CA LEU A 18 5.87 -3.66 -3.50
C LEU A 18 6.59 -2.51 -4.20
N TRP A 19 6.59 -2.51 -5.54
CA TRP A 19 7.13 -1.41 -6.33
C TRP A 19 6.00 -0.63 -6.99
N LEU A 20 6.07 0.70 -6.88
CA LEU A 20 5.19 1.65 -7.55
C LEU A 20 5.91 2.26 -8.75
N GLY A 21 5.23 2.30 -9.89
CA GLY A 21 5.63 3.09 -11.05
C GLY A 21 5.27 4.57 -10.85
N LEU A 22 6.11 5.31 -10.14
CA LEU A 22 6.03 6.78 -10.01
C LEU A 22 7.05 7.45 -10.96
N ASP A 23 7.53 8.65 -10.61
CA ASP A 23 8.64 9.35 -11.29
C ASP A 23 9.85 8.45 -11.59
N ARG A 24 10.13 7.54 -10.65
CA ARG A 24 11.01 6.37 -10.80
C ARG A 24 10.43 5.23 -9.95
N PRO A 25 10.83 3.96 -10.19
CA PRO A 25 10.38 2.86 -9.36
C PRO A 25 10.62 3.12 -7.87
N ARG A 26 9.57 3.05 -7.06
CA ARG A 26 9.61 3.27 -5.61
C ARG A 26 9.21 1.99 -4.90
N LEU A 27 10.12 1.44 -4.09
CA LEU A 27 9.78 0.37 -3.15
C LEU A 27 8.95 0.99 -2.02
N ALA A 28 7.82 0.40 -1.65
CA ALA A 28 7.00 0.84 -0.52
C ALA A 28 6.55 -0.37 0.30
N TRP A 29 6.50 -0.22 1.62
CA TRP A 29 5.84 -1.17 2.50
C TRP A 29 4.34 -0.89 2.52
N HIS A 30 3.53 -1.93 2.73
CA HIS A 30 2.08 -1.84 2.63
C HIS A 30 1.38 -2.81 3.58
N ALA A 31 0.06 -2.71 3.66
CA ALA A 31 -0.81 -3.77 4.17
C ALA A 31 -1.84 -4.16 3.11
N TRP A 32 -2.21 -5.43 3.07
CA TRP A 32 -3.38 -5.88 2.32
C TRP A 32 -4.59 -5.91 3.25
N HIS A 33 -5.67 -5.23 2.86
CA HIS A 33 -6.91 -5.21 3.62
C HIS A 33 -8.09 -5.16 2.66
N ASP A 34 -9.06 -6.05 2.88
CA ASP A 34 -10.32 -6.15 2.12
C ASP A 34 -10.20 -5.95 0.60
N GLY A 35 -9.28 -6.69 -0.02
CA GLY A 35 -9.12 -6.64 -1.48
C GLY A 35 -8.29 -5.47 -2.03
N ALA A 36 -7.69 -4.65 -1.17
CA ALA A 36 -6.87 -3.53 -1.59
C ALA A 36 -5.53 -3.48 -0.84
N VAL A 37 -4.58 -2.79 -1.45
CA VAL A 37 -3.31 -2.43 -0.86
C VAL A 37 -3.46 -1.06 -0.21
N TYR A 38 -3.05 -0.93 1.05
CA TYR A 38 -2.99 0.35 1.77
C TYR A 38 -1.54 0.77 2.00
N LEU A 39 -1.28 2.06 1.79
CA LEU A 39 0.02 2.70 1.91
C LEU A 39 -0.12 3.96 2.76
N VAL A 40 0.96 4.40 3.39
CA VAL A 40 1.05 5.71 4.05
C VAL A 40 2.25 6.47 3.53
N THR A 41 2.11 7.79 3.41
CA THR A 41 3.20 8.67 2.99
C THR A 41 3.17 10.01 3.73
N GLY A 42 4.34 10.64 3.87
CA GLY A 42 4.49 11.91 4.57
C GLY A 42 4.43 11.80 6.10
N GLY A 43 4.62 12.93 6.77
CA GLY A 43 4.48 13.02 8.24
C GLY A 43 5.50 12.19 9.02
N GLY A 44 6.69 11.98 8.47
CA GLY A 44 7.72 11.11 9.05
C GLY A 44 7.68 9.66 8.55
N GLU A 45 6.69 9.29 7.73
CA GLU A 45 6.73 8.06 6.93
C GLU A 45 7.43 8.29 5.59
N GLN A 46 7.62 7.22 4.82
CA GLN A 46 8.26 7.29 3.52
C GLN A 46 7.55 8.28 2.58
N GLU A 47 8.31 9.16 1.94
CA GLU A 47 7.80 10.03 0.88
C GLU A 47 7.55 9.25 -0.42
N LEU A 48 6.33 9.38 -0.95
CA LEU A 48 5.87 8.83 -2.23
C LEU A 48 5.30 9.96 -3.09
N PRO A 49 6.17 10.85 -3.62
CA PRO A 49 5.74 12.11 -4.24
C PRO A 49 4.78 11.88 -5.41
N GLY A 50 3.69 12.64 -5.42
CA GLY A 50 2.67 12.62 -6.46
C GLY A 50 1.72 11.43 -6.42
N LEU A 51 1.92 10.42 -5.56
CA LEU A 51 1.06 9.24 -5.51
C LEU A 51 -0.41 9.61 -5.27
N ALA A 52 -0.67 10.46 -4.27
CA ALA A 52 -2.04 10.88 -3.90
C ALA A 52 -2.78 11.64 -5.01
N ASP A 53 -2.06 12.22 -5.97
CA ASP A 53 -2.63 12.98 -7.08
C ASP A 53 -2.95 12.10 -8.30
N LEU A 54 -2.47 10.86 -8.32
CA LEU A 54 -2.73 9.92 -9.40
C LEU A 54 -4.16 9.38 -9.34
N LYS A 55 -4.69 9.02 -10.51
CA LYS A 55 -5.91 8.20 -10.61
C LYS A 55 -5.61 6.72 -10.68
N ARG A 56 -4.45 6.37 -11.23
CA ARG A 56 -3.97 5.00 -11.38
C ARG A 56 -2.47 4.93 -11.21
N VAL A 57 -1.99 3.80 -10.71
CA VAL A 57 -0.56 3.52 -10.59
C VAL A 57 -0.26 2.08 -11.00
N ARG A 58 0.89 1.86 -11.65
CA ARG A 58 1.40 0.52 -11.93
C ARG A 58 2.04 -0.04 -10.66
N VAL A 59 1.67 -1.26 -10.28
CA VAL A 59 2.15 -1.94 -9.07
C VAL A 59 2.79 -3.26 -9.47
N THR A 60 4.02 -3.49 -9.01
CA THR A 60 4.72 -4.76 -9.19
C THR A 60 4.95 -5.44 -7.85
N LEU A 61 4.50 -6.70 -7.74
CA LEU A 61 4.78 -7.59 -6.62
C LEU A 61 5.88 -8.58 -7.01
N ARG A 62 6.75 -8.88 -6.05
CA ARG A 62 7.86 -9.83 -6.20
C ARG A 62 7.80 -10.89 -5.11
N SER A 63 8.34 -12.07 -5.42
CA SER A 63 8.44 -13.18 -4.48
C SER A 63 9.39 -12.81 -3.35
N LYS A 64 8.96 -13.06 -2.12
CA LYS A 64 9.79 -12.90 -0.93
C LYS A 64 10.94 -13.91 -0.91
N ASP A 65 10.79 -15.07 -1.55
CA ASP A 65 11.74 -16.18 -1.47
C ASP A 65 12.95 -15.98 -2.39
N ASN A 66 12.71 -15.50 -3.61
CA ASN A 66 13.75 -15.39 -4.65
C ASN A 66 13.77 -14.05 -5.39
N GLY A 67 12.90 -13.10 -5.03
CA GLY A 67 12.83 -11.77 -5.65
C GLY A 67 12.30 -11.76 -7.08
N ALA A 68 11.88 -12.89 -7.66
CA ALA A 68 11.29 -12.94 -8.99
C ALA A 68 9.98 -12.15 -9.05
N ARG A 69 9.67 -11.55 -10.20
CA ARG A 69 8.40 -10.85 -10.40
C ARG A 69 7.24 -11.85 -10.36
N LEU A 70 6.28 -11.63 -9.47
CA LEU A 70 5.08 -12.46 -9.35
C LEU A 70 3.98 -11.93 -10.27
N VAL A 71 3.61 -10.67 -10.11
CA VAL A 71 2.54 -10.03 -10.86
C VAL A 71 2.81 -8.54 -11.01
N ASP A 72 2.30 -7.97 -12.09
CA ASP A 72 2.39 -6.55 -12.40
C ASP A 72 1.03 -6.09 -12.94
N PHE A 73 0.42 -5.09 -12.28
CA PHE A 73 -0.99 -4.72 -12.47
C PHE A 73 -1.22 -3.22 -12.31
N GLU A 74 -2.31 -2.70 -12.88
CA GLU A 74 -2.77 -1.33 -12.57
C GLU A 74 -3.69 -1.34 -11.35
N ALA A 75 -3.56 -0.32 -10.51
CA ALA A 75 -4.48 -0.08 -9.40
C ALA A 75 -5.07 1.34 -9.48
N ALA A 76 -6.35 1.47 -9.16
CA ALA A 76 -6.97 2.77 -8.87
C ALA A 76 -6.39 3.33 -7.57
N VAL A 77 -6.12 4.62 -7.56
CA VAL A 77 -5.53 5.33 -6.42
C VAL A 77 -6.58 6.22 -5.77
N GLU A 78 -6.76 6.08 -4.46
CA GLU A 78 -7.69 6.88 -3.68
C GLU A 78 -7.05 7.31 -2.36
N VAL A 79 -7.15 8.59 -2.03
CA VAL A 79 -6.81 9.07 -0.67
C VAL A 79 -7.91 8.62 0.28
N VAL A 80 -7.50 8.01 1.38
CA VAL A 80 -8.39 7.42 2.36
C VAL A 80 -8.86 8.47 3.36
N ASP A 81 -10.16 8.50 3.61
CA ASP A 81 -10.70 9.08 4.85
C ASP A 81 -10.34 8.14 6.01
N GLN A 82 -9.30 8.51 6.75
CA GLN A 82 -8.73 7.67 7.81
C GLN A 82 -9.70 7.48 8.99
N GLU A 83 -10.64 8.40 9.20
CA GLU A 83 -11.65 8.27 10.25
C GLU A 83 -12.76 7.30 9.85
N ALA A 84 -13.13 7.27 8.57
CA ALA A 84 -14.12 6.34 8.05
C ALA A 84 -13.55 4.90 7.90
N GLU A 85 -12.26 4.77 7.57
CA GLU A 85 -11.61 3.49 7.23
C GLU A 85 -10.67 2.99 8.35
N ARG A 86 -11.12 3.09 9.61
CA ARG A 86 -10.27 2.82 10.80
C ARG A 86 -9.66 1.43 10.82
N GLU A 87 -10.39 0.41 10.35
CA GLU A 87 -9.90 -0.98 10.34
C GLU A 87 -8.75 -1.17 9.36
N ALA A 88 -8.83 -0.58 8.17
CA ALA A 88 -7.75 -0.61 7.18
C ALA A 88 -6.50 0.14 7.68
N VAL A 89 -6.71 1.31 8.30
CA VAL A 89 -5.62 2.10 8.89
C VAL A 89 -4.95 1.35 10.05
N ALA A 90 -5.73 0.67 10.90
CA ALA A 90 -5.19 -0.16 11.98
C ALA A 90 -4.43 -1.38 11.44
N ALA A 91 -4.92 -2.02 10.38
CA ALA A 91 -4.22 -3.11 9.71
C ALA A 91 -2.87 -2.63 9.13
N LEU A 92 -2.83 -1.44 8.52
CA LEU A 92 -1.60 -0.83 8.04
C LEU A 92 -0.63 -0.51 9.18
N ALA A 93 -1.12 0.06 10.28
CA ALA A 93 -0.31 0.37 11.46
C ALA A 93 0.36 -0.88 12.05
N LYS A 94 -0.32 -2.02 12.04
CA LYS A 94 0.22 -3.30 12.53
C LYS A 94 1.43 -3.79 11.74
N GLU A 95 1.50 -3.52 10.44
CA GLU A 95 2.63 -3.91 9.59
C GLU A 95 3.86 -3.01 9.78
N ARG A 96 3.72 -1.89 10.51
CA ARG A 96 4.81 -0.94 10.77
C ARG A 96 5.68 -1.37 11.95
N LEU A 97 6.62 -2.29 11.69
CA LEU A 97 7.43 -2.96 12.72
C LEU A 97 8.32 -2.06 13.59
N ASN A 98 8.72 -0.87 13.12
CA ASN A 98 9.62 0.05 13.83
C ASN A 98 8.94 1.40 14.11
N ALA A 99 7.68 1.38 14.54
CA ALA A 99 6.93 2.59 14.83
C ALA A 99 7.49 3.34 16.05
N PRO A 100 7.93 4.61 15.90
CA PRO A 100 8.47 5.37 17.02
C PRO A 100 7.41 5.69 18.08
N ASP A 101 6.13 5.75 17.69
CA ASP A 101 5.05 6.30 18.53
C ASP A 101 4.05 5.22 18.98
N GLY A 102 4.36 3.95 18.74
CA GLY A 102 3.59 2.78 19.21
C GLY A 102 2.08 2.93 18.99
N ALA A 103 1.32 2.99 20.09
CA ALA A 103 -0.14 3.07 20.10
C ALA A 103 -0.72 4.38 19.51
N HIS A 104 0.07 5.45 19.37
CA HIS A 104 -0.38 6.76 18.86
C HIS A 104 -0.09 6.95 17.36
N LEU A 105 0.38 5.91 16.68
CA LEU A 105 0.79 5.98 15.28
C LEU A 105 -0.33 6.47 14.36
N THR A 106 -1.54 5.91 14.51
CA THR A 106 -2.69 6.28 13.68
C THR A 106 -3.14 7.72 13.92
N ASP A 107 -3.03 8.20 15.17
CA ASP A 107 -3.35 9.58 15.49
C ASP A 107 -2.35 10.55 14.84
N ARG A 108 -1.06 10.19 14.78
CA ARG A 108 -0.07 10.98 14.04
C ARG A 108 -0.37 10.96 12.55
N TRP A 109 -0.65 9.80 11.97
CA TRP A 109 -0.98 9.70 10.55
C TRP A 109 -2.20 10.54 10.17
N ALA A 110 -3.23 10.58 11.02
CA ALA A 110 -4.39 11.43 10.79
C ALA A 110 -4.06 12.93 10.73
N ARG A 111 -3.00 13.37 11.42
CA ARG A 111 -2.58 14.78 11.45
C ARG A 111 -1.53 15.14 10.40
N GLU A 112 -0.64 14.21 10.09
CA GLU A 112 0.64 14.53 9.44
C GLU A 112 0.90 13.69 8.18
N SER A 113 0.15 12.61 7.95
CA SER A 113 0.37 11.68 6.84
C SER A 113 -0.86 11.54 5.96
N THR A 114 -0.64 11.01 4.76
CA THR A 114 -1.71 10.62 3.85
C THR A 114 -1.73 9.10 3.73
N VAL A 115 -2.89 8.48 4.00
CA VAL A 115 -3.12 7.07 3.71
C VAL A 115 -3.77 6.95 2.33
N VAL A 116 -3.25 6.03 1.52
CA VAL A 116 -3.69 5.81 0.15
C VAL A 116 -4.14 4.36 -0.01
N ARG A 117 -5.30 4.17 -0.62
CA ARG A 117 -5.83 2.88 -1.06
C ARG A 117 -5.48 2.67 -2.53
N LEU A 118 -4.94 1.50 -2.83
CA LEU A 118 -4.69 0.99 -4.17
C LEU A 118 -5.59 -0.21 -4.43
N THR A 119 -6.64 0.00 -5.21
CA THR A 119 -7.58 -1.06 -5.59
C THR A 119 -7.15 -1.66 -6.92
N PRO A 120 -6.76 -2.96 -6.99
CA PRO A 120 -6.39 -3.59 -8.24
C PRO A 120 -7.53 -3.50 -9.26
N LEU A 121 -7.21 -3.06 -10.47
CA LEU A 121 -8.16 -2.99 -11.57
C LEU A 121 -8.22 -4.32 -12.29
N ASP A 122 -9.42 -4.73 -12.67
CA ASP A 122 -9.59 -5.85 -13.59
C ASP A 122 -9.00 -5.45 -14.94
N SER A 123 -8.16 -6.34 -15.48
CA SER A 123 -7.51 -6.18 -16.79
C SER A 123 -8.38 -6.71 -17.92
#